data_AF-A0A7L4HIN1-F1
#
_entry.id   AF-A0A7L4HIN1-F1
#
_cell.length_a   1.000
_cell.length_b   1.000
_cell.length_c   1.000
_cell.angle_alpha   90.00
_cell.angle_beta   90.00
_cell.angle_gamma   90.00
#
_symmetry.space_group_name_H-M   'P 1'
#
loop_
_entity.id
_entity.type
_entity.pdbx_description
1 polymer ?
#
loop_
_entity_poly.entity_id
_entity_poly.type
_entity_poly.pdbx_seq_one_letter_code
_entity_poly.pdbx_strand_id
1 'polypeptide(L)'
;GHTDILVGVKAEMGTPKLEKPDEGYLEFFVDCSANATPEFEGRGGEELGTEIANTLYRVFSSESSVDLKSLCINPREHCWVLYVDVLLLECGGNLFDAISIAVKAALFNTRIPKVRVLEDEEGSKEIELTDDPYDCIRLNVDDVPCIVTLSKIGYRHVVDATLQEEACSLASLLISVTSKGALTSMKKVGKGSLDPESIFEMMETGKRVGKSLHIALQKILDEEESLGTSRQKVGFLG
;
A
#
# COMPACT_ATOMS: atom_id res chain seq x y z
N GLY A 1 12.70 13.87 0.13
CA GLY A 1 13.78 12.98 -0.33
C GLY A 1 13.94 13.16 -1.82
N HIS A 2 14.63 12.22 -2.47
CA HIS A 2 14.76 12.12 -3.94
C HIS A 2 13.97 10.91 -4.46
N THR A 3 12.82 10.62 -3.84
CA THR A 3 11.95 9.49 -4.18
C THR A 3 10.54 10.02 -4.29
N ASP A 4 10.06 10.14 -5.53
CA ASP A 4 8.73 10.64 -5.85
C ASP A 4 7.87 9.49 -6.37
N ILE A 5 6.70 9.32 -5.75
CA ILE A 5 5.78 8.21 -6.00
C ILE A 5 4.37 8.77 -6.09
N LEU A 6 3.65 8.35 -7.12
CA LEU A 6 2.23 8.64 -7.28
C LEU A 6 1.44 7.34 -7.11
N VAL A 7 0.39 7.36 -6.31
CA VAL A 7 -0.50 6.20 -6.14
C VAL A 7 -1.93 6.60 -6.48
N GLY A 8 -2.56 5.84 -7.37
CA GLY A 8 -3.96 5.93 -7.70
C GLY A 8 -4.72 4.72 -7.16
N VAL A 9 -5.94 4.93 -6.67
CA VAL A 9 -6.85 3.84 -6.31
C VAL A 9 -8.14 4.00 -7.11
N LYS A 10 -8.51 2.94 -7.82
CA LYS A 10 -9.73 2.87 -8.62
C LYS A 10 -10.61 1.73 -8.10
N ALA A 11 -11.85 2.04 -7.79
CA ALA A 11 -12.85 1.04 -7.40
C ALA A 11 -13.71 0.67 -8.61
N GLU A 12 -13.75 -0.61 -8.95
CA GLU A 12 -14.64 -1.15 -10.00
C GLU A 12 -15.53 -2.24 -9.42
N MET A 13 -16.73 -2.42 -10.01
CA MET A 13 -17.59 -3.55 -9.69
C MET A 13 -17.19 -4.74 -10.55
N GLY A 14 -16.87 -5.86 -9.90
CA GLY A 14 -16.47 -7.10 -10.55
C GLY A 14 -17.08 -8.32 -9.88
N THR A 15 -16.75 -9.49 -10.39
CA THR A 15 -17.12 -10.78 -9.78
C THR A 15 -16.08 -11.18 -8.71
N PRO A 16 -16.49 -11.64 -7.52
CA PRO A 16 -15.55 -12.07 -6.49
C PRO A 16 -14.80 -13.34 -6.90
N LYS A 17 -13.67 -13.60 -6.21
CA LYS A 17 -12.88 -14.82 -6.43
C LYS A 17 -13.68 -16.04 -5.95
N LEU A 18 -13.64 -17.14 -6.72
CA LEU A 18 -14.37 -18.38 -6.42
C LEU A 18 -14.01 -18.96 -5.04
N GLU A 19 -12.76 -18.79 -4.62
CA GLU A 19 -12.25 -19.26 -3.33
C GLU A 19 -12.83 -18.48 -2.15
N LYS A 20 -13.14 -17.21 -2.36
CA LYS A 20 -13.62 -16.28 -1.34
C LYS A 20 -14.73 -15.40 -1.92
N PRO A 21 -15.96 -15.96 -2.04
CA PRO A 21 -17.07 -15.28 -2.70
C PRO A 21 -17.71 -14.16 -1.88
N ASP A 22 -17.40 -14.09 -0.58
CA ASP A 22 -18.02 -13.19 0.39
C ASP A 22 -17.18 -11.93 0.66
N GLU A 23 -16.08 -11.74 -0.07
CA GLU A 23 -15.20 -10.57 0.07
C GLU A 23 -14.74 -10.02 -1.28
N GLY A 24 -14.49 -8.71 -1.32
CA GLY A 24 -13.80 -8.07 -2.44
C GLY A 24 -12.29 -8.38 -2.42
N TYR A 25 -11.55 -7.81 -3.34
CA TYR A 25 -10.10 -7.98 -3.38
C TYR A 25 -9.38 -6.73 -3.91
N LEU A 26 -8.10 -6.64 -3.59
CA LEU A 26 -7.20 -5.61 -4.08
C LEU A 26 -6.30 -6.21 -5.17
N GLU A 27 -6.09 -5.46 -6.23
CA GLU A 27 -5.11 -5.75 -7.26
C GLU A 27 -4.07 -4.62 -7.26
N PHE A 28 -2.79 -4.99 -7.20
CA PHE A 28 -1.68 -4.04 -7.19
C PHE A 28 -0.97 -4.07 -8.54
N PHE A 29 -0.81 -2.90 -9.14
CA PHE A 29 0.01 -2.68 -10.31
C PHE A 29 1.10 -1.67 -9.98
N VAL A 30 2.31 -1.91 -10.50
CA VAL A 30 3.46 -1.06 -10.25
C VAL A 30 4.11 -0.74 -11.59
N ASP A 31 4.07 0.54 -11.96
CA ASP A 31 4.72 1.06 -13.15
C ASP A 31 6.00 1.80 -12.77
N CYS A 32 7.12 1.28 -13.26
CA CYS A 32 8.44 1.87 -13.08
C CYS A 32 8.71 2.80 -14.27
N SER A 33 8.43 4.10 -14.12
CA SER A 33 8.63 5.06 -15.21
C SER A 33 10.11 5.18 -15.58
N ALA A 34 10.40 5.30 -16.88
CA ALA A 34 11.73 5.64 -17.39
C ALA A 34 12.26 7.00 -16.88
N ASN A 35 11.36 7.86 -16.36
CA ASN A 35 11.74 9.11 -15.72
C ASN A 35 12.53 8.91 -14.41
N ALA A 36 12.27 7.81 -13.69
CA ALA A 36 12.94 7.55 -12.42
C ALA A 36 14.41 7.15 -12.63
N THR A 37 14.64 6.24 -13.58
CA THR A 37 15.98 5.82 -14.00
C THR A 37 15.92 5.37 -15.46
N PRO A 38 16.87 5.75 -16.33
CA PRO A 38 16.90 5.30 -17.72
C PRO A 38 17.03 3.77 -17.86
N GLU A 39 17.49 3.08 -16.82
CA GLU A 39 17.55 1.62 -16.76
C GLU A 39 16.16 0.96 -16.78
N PHE A 40 15.09 1.69 -16.47
CA PHE A 40 13.72 1.18 -16.53
C PHE A 40 13.11 1.23 -17.94
N GLU A 41 13.81 1.78 -18.93
CA GLU A 41 13.32 1.82 -20.31
C GLU A 41 13.01 0.41 -20.85
N GLY A 42 11.92 0.30 -21.62
CA GLY A 42 11.47 -0.94 -22.22
C GLY A 42 10.94 -1.93 -21.18
N ARG A 43 11.72 -2.96 -20.85
CA ARG A 43 11.36 -4.02 -19.89
C ARG A 43 12.23 -4.02 -18.62
N GLY A 44 13.14 -3.05 -18.47
CA GLY A 44 14.08 -3.02 -17.35
C GLY A 44 13.41 -2.87 -15.98
N GLY A 45 12.25 -2.21 -15.91
CA GLY A 45 11.48 -2.01 -14.68
C GLY A 45 10.52 -3.14 -14.31
N GLU A 46 10.29 -4.12 -15.19
CA GLU A 46 9.26 -5.15 -15.01
C GLU A 46 9.55 -6.08 -13.82
N GLU A 47 10.83 -6.46 -13.64
CA GLU A 47 11.27 -7.31 -12.52
C GLU A 47 11.05 -6.62 -11.18
N LEU A 48 11.46 -5.36 -11.07
CA LEU A 48 11.30 -4.56 -9.85
C LEU A 48 9.82 -4.30 -9.55
N GLY A 49 9.03 -3.93 -10.57
CA GLY A 49 7.59 -3.72 -10.43
C GLY A 49 6.87 -4.98 -9.95
N THR A 50 7.22 -6.13 -10.53
CA THR A 50 6.69 -7.44 -10.11
C THR A 50 7.11 -7.78 -8.67
N GLU A 51 8.35 -7.48 -8.29
CA GLU A 51 8.83 -7.70 -6.91
C GLU A 51 8.04 -6.85 -5.89
N ILE A 52 7.83 -5.58 -6.20
CA ILE A 52 7.07 -4.65 -5.35
C ILE A 52 5.62 -5.11 -5.25
N ALA A 53 4.98 -5.42 -6.39
CA ALA A 53 3.61 -5.92 -6.41
C ALA A 53 3.45 -7.18 -5.55
N ASN A 54 4.33 -8.17 -5.71
CA ASN A 54 4.33 -9.38 -4.88
C ASN A 54 4.54 -9.09 -3.39
N THR A 55 5.37 -8.10 -3.07
CA THR A 55 5.60 -7.67 -1.69
C THR A 55 4.32 -7.04 -1.12
N LEU A 56 3.65 -6.17 -1.87
CA LEU A 56 2.36 -5.58 -1.49
C LEU A 56 1.29 -6.65 -1.31
N TYR A 57 1.13 -7.60 -2.25
CA TYR A 57 0.21 -8.72 -2.08
C TYR A 57 0.46 -9.48 -0.79
N ARG A 58 1.72 -9.75 -0.44
CA ARG A 58 2.07 -10.44 0.82
C ARG A 58 1.76 -9.61 2.06
N VAL A 59 1.93 -8.30 1.97
CA VAL A 59 1.63 -7.35 3.05
C VAL A 59 0.13 -7.28 3.30
N PHE A 60 -0.69 -7.23 2.25
CA PHE A 60 -2.15 -7.13 2.30
C PHE A 60 -2.88 -8.48 2.35
N SER A 61 -2.17 -9.60 2.18
CA SER A 61 -2.75 -10.94 2.30
C SER A 61 -3.25 -11.26 3.71
N SER A 62 -2.88 -10.48 4.72
CA SER A 62 -3.38 -10.67 6.07
C SER A 62 -4.80 -10.14 6.19
N GLU A 63 -5.72 -11.02 6.59
CA GLU A 63 -7.17 -10.80 6.64
C GLU A 63 -7.60 -9.63 7.54
N SER A 64 -6.70 -9.16 8.42
CA SER A 64 -6.95 -8.04 9.30
C SER A 64 -6.55 -6.68 8.73
N SER A 65 -5.92 -6.62 7.56
CA SER A 65 -5.31 -5.37 7.05
C SER A 65 -6.34 -4.40 6.45
N VAL A 66 -7.31 -4.92 5.69
CA VAL A 66 -8.40 -4.17 5.06
C VAL A 66 -9.69 -4.98 5.23
N ASP A 67 -10.80 -4.31 5.55
CA ASP A 67 -12.10 -4.97 5.66
C ASP A 67 -12.68 -5.29 4.27
N LEU A 68 -12.23 -6.40 3.70
CA LEU A 68 -12.68 -6.87 2.37
C LEU A 68 -14.15 -7.30 2.35
N LYS A 69 -14.76 -7.56 3.52
CA LYS A 69 -16.18 -7.95 3.61
C LYS A 69 -17.07 -6.75 3.37
N SER A 70 -16.65 -5.56 3.79
CA SER A 70 -17.36 -4.30 3.48
C SER A 70 -17.43 -4.01 1.97
N LEU A 71 -16.52 -4.61 1.19
CA LEU A 71 -16.45 -4.50 -0.26
C LEU A 71 -17.38 -5.48 -0.99
N CYS A 72 -17.96 -6.46 -0.29
CA CYS A 72 -18.90 -7.39 -0.89
C CYS A 72 -20.28 -6.73 -1.01
N ILE A 73 -20.80 -6.70 -2.23
CA ILE A 73 -22.13 -6.14 -2.51
C ILE A 73 -23.16 -7.27 -2.44
N ASN A 74 -22.90 -8.33 -3.18
CA ASN A 74 -23.72 -9.53 -3.24
C ASN A 74 -22.81 -10.75 -3.43
N PRO A 75 -22.79 -11.68 -2.47
CA PRO A 75 -21.85 -12.80 -2.48
C PRO A 75 -21.99 -13.63 -3.75
N ARG A 76 -20.84 -14.03 -4.32
CA ARG A 76 -20.70 -14.79 -5.59
C ARG A 76 -21.06 -14.06 -6.87
N GLU A 77 -21.61 -12.85 -6.81
CA GLU A 77 -22.13 -12.16 -8.00
C GLU A 77 -21.43 -10.82 -8.21
N HIS A 78 -21.47 -9.94 -7.22
CA HIS A 78 -20.89 -8.60 -7.32
C HIS A 78 -20.09 -8.24 -6.06
N CYS A 79 -18.84 -7.83 -6.28
CA CYS A 79 -17.98 -7.24 -5.25
C CYS A 79 -17.24 -6.03 -5.81
N TRP A 80 -16.77 -5.18 -4.91
CA TRP A 80 -15.82 -4.14 -5.26
C TRP A 80 -14.41 -4.73 -5.41
N VAL A 81 -13.77 -4.35 -6.51
CA VAL A 81 -12.37 -4.62 -6.80
C VAL A 81 -11.63 -3.30 -6.74
N LEU A 82 -10.60 -3.22 -5.91
CA LEU A 82 -9.77 -2.02 -5.78
C LEU A 82 -8.47 -2.22 -6.54
N TYR A 83 -8.31 -1.50 -7.64
CA TYR A 83 -7.07 -1.42 -8.39
C TYR A 83 -6.20 -0.32 -7.79
N VAL A 84 -5.03 -0.70 -7.28
CA VAL A 84 -4.03 0.21 -6.72
C VAL A 84 -2.88 0.30 -7.71
N ASP A 85 -2.78 1.43 -8.38
CA ASP A 85 -1.75 1.72 -9.36
C ASP A 85 -0.66 2.57 -8.71
N VAL A 86 0.56 2.04 -8.63
CA VAL A 86 1.74 2.73 -8.12
C VAL A 86 2.60 3.15 -9.31
N LEU A 87 2.87 4.44 -9.44
CA LEU A 87 3.74 5.01 -10.46
C LEU A 87 5.00 5.60 -9.81
N LEU A 88 6.16 5.07 -10.17
CA LEU A 88 7.45 5.58 -9.70
C LEU A 88 7.94 6.69 -10.62
N LEU A 89 8.24 7.86 -10.05
CA LEU A 89 8.71 9.04 -10.78
C LEU A 89 10.19 9.33 -10.53
N GLU A 90 10.66 9.13 -9.31
CA GLU A 90 12.07 9.27 -8.93
C GLU A 90 12.45 8.15 -7.95
N CYS A 91 13.66 7.61 -8.06
CA CYS A 91 14.17 6.56 -7.18
C CYS A 91 15.42 7.05 -6.42
N GLY A 92 15.26 7.35 -5.14
CA GLY A 92 16.32 7.90 -4.27
C GLY A 92 16.68 7.01 -3.07
N GLY A 93 16.25 5.75 -3.09
CA GLY A 93 16.38 4.80 -1.97
C GLY A 93 15.10 4.68 -1.15
N ASN A 94 15.07 3.67 -0.27
CA ASN A 94 13.95 3.34 0.62
C ASN A 94 12.56 3.28 -0.07
N LEU A 95 12.54 2.72 -1.28
CA LEU A 95 11.38 2.71 -2.16
C LEU A 95 10.15 2.04 -1.50
N PHE A 96 10.35 0.89 -0.86
CA PHE A 96 9.25 0.10 -0.29
C PHE A 96 8.50 0.81 0.84
N ASP A 97 9.20 1.58 1.67
CA ASP A 97 8.60 2.34 2.77
C ASP A 97 7.72 3.46 2.20
N ALA A 98 8.28 4.25 1.28
CA ALA A 98 7.55 5.31 0.59
C ALA A 98 6.30 4.81 -0.15
N ILE A 99 6.40 3.67 -0.86
CA ILE A 99 5.23 3.02 -1.50
C ILE A 99 4.19 2.64 -0.45
N SER A 100 4.60 2.03 0.67
CA SER A 100 3.65 1.59 1.70
C SER A 100 2.90 2.76 2.34
N ILE A 101 3.59 3.88 2.56
CA ILE A 101 3.00 5.12 3.07
C ILE A 101 2.02 5.68 2.03
N ALA A 102 2.42 5.75 0.75
CA ALA A 102 1.59 6.26 -0.32
C ALA A 102 0.33 5.41 -0.55
N VAL A 103 0.44 4.08 -0.53
CA VAL A 103 -0.70 3.16 -0.62
C VAL A 103 -1.64 3.34 0.57
N LYS A 104 -1.12 3.45 1.80
CA LYS A 104 -1.94 3.70 2.98
C LYS A 104 -2.69 5.04 2.90
N ALA A 105 -2.00 6.10 2.48
CA ALA A 105 -2.61 7.42 2.29
C ALA A 105 -3.67 7.41 1.18
N ALA A 106 -3.40 6.71 0.07
CA ALA A 106 -4.34 6.59 -1.03
C ALA A 106 -5.59 5.81 -0.60
N LEU A 107 -5.44 4.68 0.10
CA LEU A 107 -6.55 3.90 0.66
C LEU A 107 -7.39 4.70 1.67
N PHE A 108 -6.75 5.56 2.50
CA PHE A 108 -7.46 6.44 3.42
C PHE A 108 -8.34 7.47 2.70
N ASN A 109 -7.84 8.00 1.58
CA ASN A 109 -8.56 8.98 0.78
C ASN A 109 -9.57 8.35 -0.21
N THR A 110 -9.56 7.02 -0.36
CA THR A 110 -10.50 6.30 -1.22
C THR A 110 -11.93 6.43 -0.70
N ARG A 111 -12.83 6.83 -1.60
CA ARG A 111 -14.27 6.94 -1.35
C ARG A 111 -15.00 6.06 -2.34
N ILE A 112 -15.66 5.03 -1.83
CA ILE A 112 -16.39 4.08 -2.66
C ILE A 112 -17.86 4.49 -2.64
N PRO A 113 -18.51 4.69 -3.80
CA PRO A 113 -19.92 5.06 -3.83
C PRO A 113 -20.77 3.92 -3.25
N LYS A 114 -21.79 4.28 -2.48
CA LYS A 114 -22.70 3.28 -1.92
C LYS A 114 -23.64 2.76 -3.02
N VAL A 115 -23.65 1.45 -3.17
CA VAL A 115 -24.55 0.73 -4.07
C VAL A 115 -25.65 0.05 -3.28
N ARG A 116 -26.87 0.09 -3.83
CA ARG A 116 -28.00 -0.71 -3.33
C ARG A 116 -28.34 -1.75 -4.39
N VAL A 117 -28.47 -3.00 -3.96
CA VAL A 117 -28.98 -4.06 -4.83
C VAL A 117 -30.49 -4.09 -4.63
N LEU A 118 -31.24 -3.83 -5.69
CA LEU A 118 -32.66 -4.06 -5.73
C LEU A 118 -32.90 -5.42 -6.40
N GLU A 119 -33.69 -6.26 -5.76
CA GLU A 119 -34.19 -7.49 -6.36
C GLU A 119 -35.56 -7.17 -6.97
N ASP A 120 -35.68 -7.28 -8.29
CA ASP A 120 -36.97 -7.11 -8.96
C ASP A 120 -37.84 -8.37 -8.80
N GLU A 121 -39.16 -8.24 -8.97
CA GLU A 121 -40.10 -9.36 -8.80
C GLU A 121 -39.87 -10.52 -9.80
N GLU A 122 -39.16 -10.27 -10.89
CA GLU A 122 -38.73 -11.27 -11.90
C GLU A 122 -37.37 -11.93 -11.58
N GLY A 123 -36.72 -11.55 -10.48
CA GLY A 123 -35.44 -12.12 -10.03
C GLY A 123 -34.18 -11.52 -10.71
N SER A 124 -34.34 -10.46 -11.50
CA SER A 124 -33.21 -9.64 -11.97
C SER A 124 -32.73 -8.70 -10.85
N LYS A 125 -31.42 -8.71 -10.59
CA LYS A 125 -30.79 -7.82 -9.62
C LYS A 125 -30.30 -6.56 -10.33
N GLU A 126 -30.87 -5.42 -9.98
CA GLU A 126 -30.43 -4.12 -10.47
C GLU A 126 -29.59 -3.42 -9.40
N ILE A 127 -28.45 -2.85 -9.81
CA ILE A 127 -27.57 -2.10 -8.92
C ILE A 127 -27.89 -0.62 -9.08
N GLU A 128 -28.55 -0.03 -8.10
CA GLU A 128 -28.73 1.42 -8.03
C GLU A 128 -27.51 2.05 -7.35
N LEU A 129 -26.89 2.98 -8.08
CA LEU A 129 -25.88 3.87 -7.54
C LEU A 129 -26.58 5.06 -6.88
N THR A 130 -26.11 5.45 -5.70
CA THR A 130 -26.60 6.66 -5.06
C THR A 130 -26.07 7.88 -5.83
N ASP A 131 -26.96 8.78 -6.27
CA ASP A 131 -26.59 10.03 -6.97
C ASP A 131 -25.92 11.07 -6.05
N ASP A 132 -25.97 10.87 -4.72
CA ASP A 132 -25.31 11.73 -3.75
C ASP A 132 -23.79 11.50 -3.74
N PRO A 133 -22.96 12.46 -4.19
CA PRO A 133 -21.50 12.32 -4.19
C PRO A 133 -20.89 12.34 -2.78
N TYR A 134 -21.72 12.53 -1.75
CA TYR A 134 -21.33 12.52 -0.34
C TYR A 134 -21.68 11.21 0.37
N ASP A 135 -22.53 10.34 -0.21
CA ASP A 135 -22.85 9.03 0.36
C ASP A 135 -21.82 7.99 -0.13
N CYS A 136 -20.62 8.09 0.42
CA CYS A 136 -19.51 7.19 0.11
C CYS A 136 -19.10 6.39 1.35
N ILE A 137 -18.80 5.11 1.14
CA ILE A 137 -18.17 4.24 2.11
C ILE A 137 -16.68 4.57 2.12
N ARG A 138 -16.13 4.71 3.33
CA ARG A 138 -14.69 4.82 3.56
C ARG A 138 -14.15 3.50 4.09
N LEU A 139 -12.96 3.16 3.62
CA LEU A 139 -12.23 2.00 4.10
C LEU A 139 -11.60 2.32 5.45
N ASN A 140 -11.62 1.35 6.37
CA ASN A 140 -10.85 1.45 7.59
C ASN A 140 -9.37 1.12 7.29
N VAL A 141 -8.47 2.05 7.59
CA VAL A 141 -7.01 1.91 7.36
C VAL A 141 -6.19 1.76 8.65
N ASP A 142 -6.83 1.60 9.81
CA ASP A 142 -6.15 1.47 11.10
C ASP A 142 -5.14 0.32 11.13
N ASP A 143 -5.53 -0.82 10.55
CA ASP A 143 -4.72 -2.04 10.52
C ASP A 143 -3.88 -2.18 9.23
N VAL A 144 -3.93 -1.20 8.31
CA VAL A 144 -3.06 -1.19 7.12
C VAL A 144 -1.60 -1.03 7.57
N PRO A 145 -0.73 -2.02 7.28
CA PRO A 145 0.66 -1.99 7.73
C PRO A 145 1.53 -1.04 6.90
N CYS A 146 2.56 -0.48 7.52
CA CYS A 146 3.66 0.21 6.83
C CYS A 146 4.87 -0.72 6.73
N ILE A 147 5.62 -0.60 5.63
CA ILE A 147 6.85 -1.35 5.42
C ILE A 147 8.00 -0.50 5.93
N VAL A 148 8.86 -1.08 6.76
CA VAL A 148 10.11 -0.47 7.21
C VAL A 148 11.27 -1.28 6.65
N THR A 149 12.16 -0.61 5.93
CA THR A 149 13.37 -1.22 5.36
C THR A 149 14.55 -0.98 6.31
N LEU A 150 15.20 -2.06 6.75
CA LEU A 150 16.42 -2.00 7.55
C LEU A 150 17.59 -2.60 6.79
N SER A 151 18.55 -1.77 6.39
CA SER A 151 19.74 -2.19 5.65
C SER A 151 20.90 -2.44 6.60
N LYS A 152 21.58 -3.60 6.47
CA LYS A 152 22.77 -3.93 7.27
C LYS A 152 24.02 -3.38 6.61
N ILE A 153 24.73 -2.50 7.31
CA ILE A 153 26.01 -1.93 6.88
C ILE A 153 27.05 -2.26 7.96
N GLY A 154 27.97 -3.16 7.63
CA GLY A 154 28.93 -3.70 8.59
C GLY A 154 28.24 -4.41 9.75
N TYR A 155 28.44 -3.91 10.96
CA TYR A 155 27.89 -4.48 12.21
C TYR A 155 26.63 -3.76 12.72
N ARG A 156 26.10 -2.78 11.98
CA ARG A 156 24.93 -1.98 12.38
C ARG A 156 23.86 -2.02 11.31
N HIS A 157 22.63 -1.74 11.70
CA HIS A 157 21.51 -1.52 10.80
C HIS A 157 21.17 -0.04 10.69
N VAL A 158 20.75 0.35 9.50
CA VAL A 158 20.31 1.70 9.16
C VAL A 158 18.88 1.61 8.62
N VAL A 159 18.07 2.59 8.96
CA VAL A 159 16.70 2.77 8.44
C VAL A 159 16.74 3.92 7.45
N ASP A 160 15.93 3.86 6.40
CA ASP A 160 15.91 4.88 5.33
C ASP A 160 17.27 5.01 4.62
N ALA A 161 17.83 3.86 4.22
CA ALA A 161 19.12 3.83 3.54
C ALA A 161 19.04 4.55 2.20
N THR A 162 19.97 5.47 1.95
CA THR A 162 20.12 6.11 0.64
C THR A 162 20.62 5.11 -0.40
N LEU A 163 20.52 5.42 -1.69
CA LEU A 163 21.07 4.56 -2.75
C LEU A 163 22.55 4.20 -2.53
N GLN A 164 23.36 5.15 -2.04
CA GLN A 164 24.78 4.92 -1.75
C GLN A 164 24.97 3.95 -0.57
N GLU A 165 24.11 4.05 0.43
CA GLU A 165 24.11 3.18 1.60
C GLU A 165 23.58 1.77 1.27
N GLU A 166 22.55 1.67 0.44
CA GLU A 166 22.02 0.42 -0.09
C GLU A 166 23.10 -0.32 -0.89
N ALA A 167 23.86 0.38 -1.74
CA ALA A 167 24.97 -0.19 -2.50
C ALA A 167 26.11 -0.73 -1.60
N CYS A 168 26.29 -0.15 -0.42
CA CYS A 168 27.26 -0.62 0.58
C CYS A 168 26.70 -1.71 1.52
N SER A 169 25.39 -1.96 1.46
CA SER A 169 24.72 -2.94 2.30
C SER A 169 24.81 -4.36 1.70
N LEU A 170 24.95 -5.36 2.56
CA LEU A 170 25.01 -6.76 2.13
C LEU A 170 23.63 -7.40 2.08
N ALA A 171 22.77 -7.03 3.03
CA ALA A 171 21.43 -7.55 3.18
C ALA A 171 20.54 -6.49 3.82
N SER A 172 19.28 -6.48 3.39
CA SER A 172 18.25 -5.62 3.95
C SER A 172 17.06 -6.46 4.40
N LEU A 173 16.43 -6.05 5.48
CA LEU A 173 15.26 -6.71 6.03
C LEU A 173 14.07 -5.77 5.90
N LEU A 174 13.07 -6.18 5.14
CA LEU A 174 11.79 -5.50 5.04
C LEU A 174 10.85 -6.10 6.07
N ILE A 175 10.25 -5.21 6.87
CA ILE A 175 9.36 -5.57 7.96
C ILE A 175 8.08 -4.78 7.81
N SER A 176 6.94 -5.48 7.75
CA SER A 176 5.63 -4.84 7.69
C SER A 176 5.02 -4.80 9.08
N VAL A 177 4.72 -3.60 9.57
CA VAL A 177 4.26 -3.34 10.94
C VAL A 177 2.90 -2.67 10.89
N THR A 178 1.94 -3.15 11.67
CA THR A 178 0.63 -2.50 11.85
C THR A 178 0.68 -1.41 12.94
N SER A 179 -0.37 -0.58 13.06
CA SER A 179 -0.51 0.46 14.10
C SER A 179 -0.35 -0.10 15.53
N LYS A 180 -0.87 -1.31 15.77
CA LYS A 180 -0.76 -2.04 17.04
C LYS A 180 0.66 -2.57 17.31
N GLY A 181 1.54 -2.54 16.31
CA GLY A 181 2.88 -3.10 16.36
C GLY A 181 2.92 -4.60 16.19
N ALA A 182 1.90 -5.18 15.55
CA ALA A 182 1.96 -6.56 15.08
C ALA A 182 2.75 -6.60 13.77
N LEU A 183 3.45 -7.72 13.56
CA LEU A 183 4.24 -7.94 12.35
C LEU A 183 3.42 -8.78 11.38
N THR A 184 3.19 -8.23 10.20
CA THR A 184 2.37 -8.89 9.16
C THR A 184 3.24 -9.76 8.26
N SER A 185 4.38 -9.22 7.83
CA SER A 185 5.29 -9.87 6.91
C SER A 185 6.73 -9.48 7.20
N MET A 186 7.64 -10.39 6.90
CA MET A 186 9.07 -10.18 6.93
C MET A 186 9.67 -10.76 5.65
N LYS A 187 10.53 -9.99 4.98
CA LYS A 187 11.24 -10.41 3.77
C LYS A 187 12.67 -9.92 3.82
N LYS A 188 13.63 -10.83 3.65
CA LYS A 188 15.03 -10.48 3.46
C LYS A 188 15.28 -10.25 1.97
N VAL A 189 15.91 -9.13 1.66
CA VAL A 189 16.35 -8.73 0.32
C VAL A 189 17.87 -8.51 0.34
N GLY A 190 18.51 -8.61 -0.82
CA GLY A 190 19.95 -8.49 -0.96
C GLY A 190 20.67 -9.84 -1.07
N LYS A 191 21.94 -9.79 -1.47
CA LYS A 191 22.72 -10.97 -1.88
C LYS A 191 23.57 -11.58 -0.76
N GLY A 192 23.74 -10.87 0.36
CA GLY A 192 24.56 -11.29 1.51
C GLY A 192 23.83 -12.17 2.53
N SER A 193 24.57 -12.66 3.52
CA SER A 193 24.03 -13.36 4.69
C SER A 193 23.59 -12.36 5.77
N LEU A 194 22.71 -12.82 6.67
CA LEU A 194 22.25 -12.03 7.80
C LEU A 194 22.30 -12.90 9.07
N ASP A 195 22.94 -12.38 10.12
CA ASP A 195 23.05 -13.07 11.40
C ASP A 195 21.70 -13.13 12.11
N PRO A 196 21.34 -14.26 12.74
CA PRO A 196 20.05 -14.40 13.42
C PRO A 196 19.87 -13.40 14.56
N GLU A 197 20.93 -13.07 15.30
CA GLU A 197 20.88 -12.07 16.37
C GLU A 197 20.54 -10.67 15.82
N SER A 198 21.17 -10.28 14.70
CA SER A 198 20.84 -9.01 14.04
C SER A 198 19.40 -8.95 13.54
N ILE A 199 18.79 -10.07 13.16
CA ILE A 199 17.37 -10.10 12.75
C ILE A 199 16.47 -9.68 13.91
N PHE A 200 16.73 -10.14 15.13
CA PHE A 200 15.94 -9.77 16.31
C PHE A 200 16.08 -8.27 16.62
N GLU A 201 17.30 -7.72 16.58
CA GLU A 201 17.54 -6.28 16.79
C GLU A 201 16.87 -5.42 15.72
N MET A 202 16.96 -5.84 14.45
CA MET A 202 16.28 -5.18 13.33
C MET A 202 14.76 -5.25 13.48
N MET A 203 14.23 -6.37 13.96
CA MET A 203 12.80 -6.53 14.20
C MET A 203 12.28 -5.59 15.29
N GLU A 204 13.00 -5.48 16.40
CA GLU A 204 12.63 -4.56 17.48
C GLU A 204 12.68 -3.10 17.01
N THR A 205 13.74 -2.75 16.27
CA THR A 205 13.91 -1.41 15.69
C THR A 205 12.80 -1.11 14.68
N GLY A 206 12.52 -2.04 13.77
CA GLY A 206 11.45 -1.91 12.77
C GLY A 206 10.08 -1.72 13.41
N LYS A 207 9.78 -2.46 14.49
CA LYS A 207 8.53 -2.28 15.25
C LYS A 207 8.42 -0.89 15.87
N ARG A 208 9.52 -0.35 16.41
CA ARG A 208 9.55 0.98 17.03
C ARG A 208 9.35 2.08 15.98
N VAL A 209 10.06 1.99 14.86
CA VAL A 209 9.96 2.95 13.76
C VAL A 209 8.59 2.88 13.11
N GLY A 210 8.08 1.69 12.80
CA GLY A 210 6.77 1.50 12.18
C GLY A 210 5.63 2.10 13.00
N LYS A 211 5.68 1.97 14.34
CA LYS A 211 4.72 2.66 15.22
C LYS A 211 4.82 4.18 15.12
N SER A 212 6.04 4.73 15.12
CA SER A 212 6.25 6.17 15.02
C SER A 212 5.78 6.72 13.66
N LEU A 213 6.04 5.99 12.58
CA LEU A 213 5.58 6.32 11.23
C LEU A 213 4.06 6.34 11.14
N HIS A 214 3.39 5.32 11.70
CA HIS A 214 1.93 5.27 11.70
C HIS A 214 1.30 6.42 12.49
N ILE A 215 1.84 6.77 13.66
CA ILE A 215 1.32 7.90 14.45
C ILE A 215 1.49 9.22 13.69
N ALA A 216 2.68 9.43 13.09
CA ALA A 216 2.95 10.64 12.32
C ALA A 216 2.05 10.74 11.08
N LEU A 217 1.89 9.64 10.34
CA LEU A 217 1.04 9.58 9.15
C LEU A 217 -0.42 9.83 9.50
N GLN A 218 -0.96 9.17 10.52
CA GLN A 218 -2.36 9.35 10.91
C GLN A 218 -2.65 10.79 11.31
N LYS A 219 -1.74 11.41 12.08
CA LYS A 219 -1.87 12.81 12.47
C LYS A 219 -1.93 13.74 11.25
N ILE A 220 -1.06 13.53 10.25
CA ILE A 220 -1.05 14.35 9.03
C ILE A 220 -2.32 14.14 8.21
N LEU A 221 -2.80 12.90 8.11
CA LEU A 221 -4.04 12.57 7.39
C LEU A 221 -5.27 13.21 8.06
N ASP A 222 -5.35 13.16 9.39
CA ASP A 222 -6.44 13.79 10.16
C ASP A 222 -6.39 15.32 10.06
N GLU A 223 -5.19 15.91 10.13
CA GLU A 223 -5.00 17.35 9.90
C GLU A 223 -5.46 17.72 8.49
N GLU A 224 -5.04 16.99 7.46
CA GLU A 224 -5.43 17.23 6.08
C GLU A 224 -6.94 17.11 5.86
N GLU A 225 -7.58 16.13 6.48
CA GLU A 225 -9.04 15.99 6.45
C GLU A 225 -9.73 17.20 7.10
N SER A 226 -9.22 17.67 8.24
CA SER A 226 -9.79 18.83 8.94
C SER A 226 -9.72 20.13 8.14
N LEU A 227 -8.69 20.25 7.29
CA LEU A 227 -8.52 21.37 6.37
C LEU A 227 -9.51 21.30 5.19
N GLY A 228 -9.97 20.11 4.79
CA GLY A 228 -11.02 19.93 3.78
C GLY A 228 -10.77 20.71 2.48
N THR A 229 -11.78 21.45 2.01
CA THR A 229 -11.71 22.30 0.81
C THR A 229 -10.93 23.61 1.00
N SER A 230 -10.51 23.94 2.22
CA SER A 230 -9.75 25.18 2.48
C SER A 230 -8.28 25.07 2.05
N ARG A 231 -7.77 23.83 1.88
CA ARG A 231 -6.42 23.60 1.38
C ARG A 231 -6.40 23.69 -0.15
N GLN A 232 -5.55 24.56 -0.68
CA GLN A 232 -5.20 24.51 -2.10
C GLN A 232 -4.47 23.20 -2.37
N LYS A 233 -5.01 22.39 -3.28
CA LYS A 233 -4.37 21.17 -3.77
C LYS A 233 -3.21 21.58 -4.67
N VAL A 234 -2.03 21.73 -4.08
CA VAL A 234 -0.79 22.00 -4.83
C VAL A 234 -0.18 20.64 -5.16
N GLY A 235 -0.23 20.24 -6.43
CA GLY A 235 0.37 19.01 -6.91
C GLY A 235 1.07 19.27 -8.24
N PHE A 236 2.36 18.96 -8.32
CA PHE A 236 3.21 19.12 -9.51
C PHE A 236 3.20 20.54 -10.12
N LEU A 237 2.94 21.57 -9.32
CA LEU A 237 3.04 22.96 -9.73
C LEU A 237 4.43 23.48 -9.36
N GLY A 238 5.28 23.65 -10.38
CA GLY A 238 6.54 24.39 -10.31
C GLY A 238 6.33 25.90 -10.36
#